data_AF-A0A9N9DUD6-F1
#
_entry.id   AF-A0A9N9DUD6-F1
#
_cell.length_a   1.000
_cell.length_b   1.000
_cell.length_c   1.000
_cell.angle_alpha   90.00
_cell.angle_beta   90.00
_cell.angle_gamma   90.00
#
_symmetry.space_group_name_H-M   'P 1'
#
loop_
_entity.id
_entity.type
_entity.pdbx_description
1 polymer ?
#
loop_
_entity_poly.entity_id
_entity_poly.type
_entity_poly.pdbx_seq_one_letter_code
_entity_poly.pdbx_strand_id
1 'polypeptide(L)'
;VLEGFIAQRLDNIQKKAQFTYKKNQKELINLETRRFIIDNYREIAEIARNSSSDEEREEKLKSRFSVELKALQEKIETIQEKSLGSPEKTINSEKDAINRILDTPASFRQFTPERREKLQNDVEKLQKDNEEQQLVINQLEKRKEILIQELQELKNNYSHDKRRTEKTIEKCSLHQNQLVEHKAISHACGISCPQLRELQKAIRECNNCQERDLEPEPTEDVEIIIKREDKNGRSELKKHKESHPCGITCEKARQIQKEIKECDTCQNSELFIKQIRKQIKCKQVVDLLKIKKEENKENLLLFLIKKDNNCEKKVLTATKTQISSDSKLKKTIYCKKHWLELERLEKHKTKAEKEVREEKEIMEERIIKSTLSHESKTEILKDLKIISGSKNKEIMKKIANSPVDLTISEVAVQEQIQDLKQKGTNYQKKSVAYKTQHEKIATFKKNK
;
A
#
# COMPACT_ATOMS: atom_id res chain seq x y z
N VAL A 1 12.15 0.96 17.85
CA VAL A 1 12.01 1.41 16.43
C VAL A 1 12.33 0.28 15.46
N LEU A 2 13.52 -0.33 15.54
CA LEU A 2 13.94 -1.42 14.64
C LEU A 2 12.97 -2.62 14.66
N GLU A 3 12.54 -3.06 15.84
CA GLU A 3 11.54 -4.13 15.96
C GLU A 3 10.22 -3.81 15.25
N GLY A 4 9.75 -2.56 15.36
CA GLY A 4 8.55 -2.09 14.66
C GLY A 4 8.72 -2.11 13.14
N PHE A 5 9.90 -1.73 12.64
CA PHE A 5 10.24 -1.82 11.23
C PHE A 5 10.28 -3.28 10.75
N ILE A 6 10.94 -4.18 11.49
CA ILE A 6 11.05 -5.60 11.17
C ILE A 6 9.66 -6.25 11.12
N ALA A 7 8.85 -6.05 12.16
CA ALA A 7 7.50 -6.60 12.22
C ALA A 7 6.63 -6.13 11.05
N GLN A 8 6.69 -4.84 10.71
CA GLN A 8 5.96 -4.29 9.57
C GLN A 8 6.45 -4.86 8.23
N ARG A 9 7.77 -5.04 8.06
CA ARG A 9 8.34 -5.61 6.85
C ARG A 9 7.96 -7.08 6.67
N LEU A 10 8.00 -7.88 7.72
CA LEU A 10 7.60 -9.29 7.67
C LEU A 10 6.11 -9.45 7.33
N ASP A 11 5.24 -8.58 7.86
CA ASP A 11 3.81 -8.53 7.49
C ASP A 11 3.62 -8.17 6.01
N ASN A 12 4.35 -7.17 5.51
CA ASN A 12 4.30 -6.79 4.10
C ASN A 12 4.76 -7.92 3.16
N ILE A 13 5.83 -8.65 3.52
CA ILE A 13 6.31 -9.81 2.76
C ILE A 13 5.22 -10.89 2.72
N GLN A 14 4.61 -11.20 3.86
CA GLN A 14 3.52 -12.19 3.93
C GLN A 14 2.33 -11.79 3.05
N LYS A 15 1.88 -10.53 3.11
CA LYS A 15 0.77 -10.03 2.28
C LYS A 15 1.09 -10.07 0.79
N LYS A 16 2.32 -9.72 0.41
CA LYS A 16 2.78 -9.80 -0.99
C LYS A 16 2.78 -11.26 -1.47
N ALA A 17 3.22 -12.20 -0.64
CA ALA A 17 3.20 -13.62 -0.95
C ALA A 17 1.75 -14.14 -1.12
N GLN A 18 0.85 -13.79 -0.20
CA GLN A 18 -0.58 -14.13 -0.31
C GLN A 18 -1.23 -13.58 -1.58
N PHE A 19 -0.92 -12.34 -1.95
CA PHE A 19 -1.43 -11.74 -3.18
C PHE A 19 -0.93 -12.49 -4.42
N THR A 20 0.38 -12.77 -4.47
CA THR A 20 1.02 -13.49 -5.58
C THR A 20 0.44 -14.90 -5.72
N TYR A 21 0.32 -15.61 -4.60
CA TYR A 21 -0.29 -16.93 -4.53
C TYR A 21 -1.72 -16.95 -5.08
N LYS A 22 -2.58 -16.03 -4.64
CA LYS A 22 -3.96 -15.92 -5.16
C LYS A 22 -4.01 -15.60 -6.65
N LYS A 23 -3.10 -14.75 -7.13
CA LYS A 23 -2.98 -14.43 -8.56
C LYS A 23 -2.59 -15.66 -9.37
N ASN A 24 -1.59 -16.41 -8.90
CA ASN A 24 -1.11 -17.63 -9.54
C ASN A 24 -2.16 -18.75 -9.52
N GLN A 25 -2.93 -18.91 -8.44
CA GLN A 25 -4.05 -19.87 -8.40
C GLN A 25 -5.10 -19.58 -9.48
N LYS A 26 -5.47 -18.30 -9.68
CA LYS A 26 -6.40 -17.91 -10.74
C LYS A 26 -5.84 -18.24 -12.13
N GLU A 27 -4.56 -17.98 -12.34
CA GLU A 27 -3.92 -18.30 -13.62
C GLU A 27 -3.79 -19.80 -13.84
N LEU A 28 -3.47 -20.57 -12.80
CA LEU A 28 -3.39 -22.04 -12.87
C LEU A 28 -4.73 -22.64 -13.30
N ILE A 29 -5.83 -22.16 -12.74
CA ILE A 29 -7.19 -22.56 -13.15
C ILE A 29 -7.42 -22.23 -14.64
N ASN A 30 -6.98 -21.06 -15.12
CA ASN A 30 -7.11 -20.69 -16.53
C ASN A 30 -6.28 -21.61 -17.45
N LEU A 31 -5.05 -21.94 -17.05
CA LEU A 31 -4.16 -22.80 -17.85
C LEU A 31 -4.66 -24.25 -17.90
N GLU A 32 -5.13 -24.80 -16.77
CA GLU A 32 -5.74 -26.14 -16.72
C GLU A 32 -7.00 -26.21 -17.58
N THR A 33 -7.83 -25.16 -17.56
CA THR A 33 -9.01 -25.06 -18.44
C THR A 33 -8.59 -25.04 -19.91
N ARG A 34 -7.56 -24.26 -20.28
CA ARG A 34 -7.04 -24.22 -21.66
C ARG A 34 -6.46 -25.56 -22.10
N ARG A 35 -5.76 -26.23 -21.19
CA ARG A 35 -5.17 -27.55 -21.45
C ARG A 35 -6.28 -28.56 -21.76
N PHE A 36 -7.32 -28.59 -20.93
CA PHE A 36 -8.50 -29.41 -21.18
C PHE A 36 -9.12 -29.16 -22.57
N ILE A 37 -9.29 -27.89 -22.96
CA ILE A 37 -9.83 -27.53 -24.28
C ILE A 37 -8.94 -28.04 -25.40
N ILE A 38 -7.63 -27.87 -25.28
CA ILE A 38 -6.66 -28.27 -26.30
C ILE A 38 -6.63 -29.80 -26.44
N ASP A 39 -6.68 -30.52 -25.33
CA ASP A 39 -6.65 -31.98 -25.33
C ASP A 39 -7.93 -32.58 -25.93
N ASN A 40 -9.07 -31.92 -25.76
CA ASN A 40 -10.38 -32.39 -26.22
C ASN A 40 -10.93 -31.64 -27.46
N TYR A 41 -10.08 -30.85 -28.13
CA TYR A 41 -10.54 -29.89 -29.15
C TYR A 41 -11.39 -30.49 -30.27
N ARG A 42 -10.99 -31.65 -30.82
CA ARG A 42 -11.69 -32.27 -31.96
C ARG A 42 -13.15 -32.54 -31.64
N GLU A 43 -13.39 -33.14 -30.48
CA GLU A 43 -14.72 -33.50 -30.00
C GLU A 43 -15.53 -32.27 -29.61
N ILE A 44 -14.92 -31.29 -28.93
CA ILE A 44 -15.56 -30.00 -28.62
C ILE A 44 -15.99 -29.30 -29.91
N ALA A 45 -15.15 -29.29 -30.94
CA ALA A 45 -15.43 -28.67 -32.23
C ALA A 45 -16.48 -29.43 -33.05
N GLU A 46 -16.62 -30.73 -32.86
CA GLU A 46 -17.67 -31.54 -33.47
C GLU A 46 -19.02 -31.28 -32.80
N ILE A 47 -19.07 -31.29 -31.47
CA ILE A 47 -20.27 -30.93 -30.70
C ILE A 47 -20.71 -29.51 -31.06
N ALA A 48 -19.78 -28.56 -31.12
CA ALA A 48 -20.10 -27.17 -31.46
C ALA A 48 -20.64 -27.00 -32.89
N ARG A 49 -20.25 -27.87 -33.84
CA ARG A 49 -20.76 -27.85 -35.22
C ARG A 49 -22.12 -28.52 -35.37
N ASN A 50 -22.39 -29.55 -34.55
CA ASN A 50 -23.58 -30.39 -34.64
C ASN A 50 -24.70 -29.99 -33.67
N SER A 51 -24.56 -28.85 -32.99
CA SER A 51 -25.58 -28.29 -32.10
C SER A 51 -26.34 -27.15 -32.79
N SER A 52 -27.65 -27.13 -32.62
CA SER A 52 -28.55 -26.13 -33.19
C SER A 52 -28.80 -24.93 -32.27
N SER A 53 -28.55 -25.08 -30.96
CA SER A 53 -28.60 -23.99 -29.97
C SER A 53 -27.45 -24.05 -28.95
N ASP A 54 -27.27 -22.96 -28.20
CA ASP A 54 -26.27 -22.85 -27.14
C ASP A 54 -26.59 -23.78 -25.97
N GLU A 55 -27.86 -23.93 -25.63
CA GLU A 55 -28.33 -24.86 -24.59
C GLU A 55 -28.08 -26.32 -24.98
N GLU A 56 -28.39 -26.70 -26.22
CA GLU A 56 -28.14 -28.05 -26.73
C GLU A 56 -26.64 -28.36 -26.76
N ARG A 57 -25.81 -27.36 -27.11
CA ARG A 57 -24.34 -27.46 -27.06
C ARG A 57 -23.83 -27.62 -25.64
N GLU A 58 -24.32 -26.84 -24.68
CA GLU A 58 -23.96 -26.96 -23.26
C GLU A 58 -24.30 -28.36 -22.72
N GLU A 59 -25.49 -28.90 -23.04
CA GLU A 59 -25.94 -30.22 -22.59
C GLU A 59 -25.15 -31.38 -23.24
N LYS A 60 -24.84 -31.28 -24.54
CA LYS A 60 -23.97 -32.24 -25.23
C LYS A 60 -22.53 -32.22 -24.69
N LEU A 61 -21.99 -31.05 -24.37
CA LEU A 61 -20.66 -30.94 -23.74
C LEU A 61 -20.65 -31.55 -22.33
N LYS A 62 -21.68 -31.27 -21.51
CA LYS A 62 -21.82 -31.85 -20.16
C LYS A 62 -21.90 -33.37 -20.19
N SER A 63 -22.74 -33.91 -21.06
CA SER A 63 -22.93 -35.35 -21.16
C SER A 63 -21.67 -36.05 -21.65
N ARG A 64 -21.02 -35.53 -22.71
CA ARG A 64 -19.82 -36.14 -23.30
C ARG A 64 -18.62 -36.14 -22.36
N PHE A 65 -18.37 -35.02 -21.67
CA PHE A 65 -17.19 -34.81 -20.84
C PHE A 65 -17.49 -34.89 -19.35
N SER A 66 -18.57 -35.56 -18.95
CA SER A 66 -19.01 -35.57 -17.54
C SER A 66 -17.94 -36.07 -16.56
N VAL A 67 -17.11 -37.03 -16.96
CA VAL A 67 -16.03 -37.58 -16.13
C VAL A 67 -14.84 -36.61 -16.09
N GLU A 68 -14.43 -36.11 -17.24
CA GLU A 68 -13.27 -35.24 -17.36
C GLU A 68 -13.52 -33.84 -16.79
N LEU A 69 -14.75 -33.34 -16.90
CA LEU A 69 -15.18 -32.10 -16.24
C LEU A 69 -15.21 -32.25 -14.73
N LYS A 70 -15.64 -33.40 -14.18
CA LYS A 70 -15.53 -33.68 -12.74
C LYS A 70 -14.08 -33.73 -12.29
N ALA A 71 -13.20 -34.40 -13.04
CA ALA A 71 -11.77 -34.44 -12.72
C ALA A 71 -11.11 -33.04 -12.80
N LEU A 72 -11.48 -32.22 -13.78
CA LEU A 72 -11.03 -30.83 -13.88
C LEU A 72 -11.57 -30.01 -12.69
N GLN A 73 -12.82 -30.23 -12.30
CA GLN A 73 -13.43 -29.59 -11.15
C GLN A 73 -12.73 -29.96 -9.85
N GLU A 74 -12.47 -31.23 -9.59
CA GLU A 74 -11.71 -31.69 -8.42
C GLU A 74 -10.31 -31.04 -8.36
N LYS A 75 -9.64 -30.91 -9.51
CA LYS A 75 -8.36 -30.18 -9.60
C LYS A 75 -8.52 -28.70 -9.26
N ILE A 76 -9.56 -28.05 -9.79
CA ILE A 76 -9.85 -26.63 -9.51
C ILE A 76 -10.20 -26.44 -8.03
N GLU A 77 -10.99 -27.33 -7.44
CA GLU A 77 -11.36 -27.32 -6.02
C GLU A 77 -10.12 -27.54 -5.16
N THR A 78 -9.25 -28.50 -5.51
CA THR A 78 -7.96 -28.70 -4.83
C THR A 78 -7.08 -27.45 -4.89
N ILE A 79 -7.09 -26.73 -6.01
CA ILE A 79 -6.38 -25.44 -6.13
C ILE A 79 -7.04 -24.38 -5.25
N GLN A 80 -8.37 -24.32 -5.18
CA GLN A 80 -9.13 -23.33 -4.41
C GLN A 80 -9.08 -23.57 -2.90
N GLU A 81 -9.15 -24.82 -2.43
CA GLU A 81 -9.07 -25.18 -1.00
C GLU A 81 -7.72 -24.82 -0.39
N LYS A 82 -6.64 -24.89 -1.18
CA LYS A 82 -5.33 -24.40 -0.75
C LYS A 82 -5.28 -22.86 -0.64
N SER A 83 -6.33 -22.13 -1.04
CA SER A 83 -6.47 -20.68 -0.85
C SER A 83 -6.99 -20.37 0.55
N LEU A 84 -6.17 -19.72 1.39
CA LEU A 84 -6.46 -19.34 2.78
C LEU A 84 -7.55 -18.24 2.93
N GLY A 85 -8.64 -18.27 2.16
CA GLY A 85 -9.73 -17.28 2.24
C GLY A 85 -11.07 -17.88 1.87
N SER A 86 -12.10 -17.53 2.65
CA SER A 86 -13.46 -18.11 2.64
C SER A 86 -13.96 -18.54 1.26
N PRO A 87 -14.69 -19.67 1.16
CA PRO A 87 -15.36 -20.06 -0.07
C PRO A 87 -16.41 -18.99 -0.40
N GLU A 88 -16.06 -18.05 -1.28
CA GLU A 88 -17.09 -17.32 -2.02
C GLU A 88 -17.87 -18.40 -2.76
N LYS A 89 -19.13 -18.60 -2.34
CA LYS A 89 -20.04 -19.59 -2.91
C LYS A 89 -19.96 -19.57 -4.44
N THR A 90 -19.26 -20.55 -5.00
CA THR A 90 -19.21 -20.86 -6.42
C THR A 90 -20.59 -21.40 -6.80
N ILE A 91 -21.49 -20.50 -7.21
CA ILE A 91 -22.76 -20.89 -7.81
C ILE A 91 -22.44 -21.37 -9.23
N ASN A 92 -22.52 -22.69 -9.43
CA ASN A 92 -22.34 -23.45 -10.68
C ASN A 92 -20.94 -23.48 -11.30
N SER A 93 -20.02 -24.18 -10.64
CA SER A 93 -18.65 -24.50 -11.10
C SER A 93 -18.59 -25.17 -12.49
N GLU A 94 -19.50 -26.10 -12.79
CA GLU A 94 -19.56 -26.77 -14.11
C GLU A 94 -19.96 -25.81 -15.23
N LYS A 95 -20.92 -24.92 -14.97
CA LYS A 95 -21.36 -23.92 -15.94
C LYS A 95 -20.26 -22.90 -16.21
N ASP A 96 -19.51 -22.51 -15.18
CA ASP A 96 -18.35 -21.63 -15.34
C ASP A 96 -17.22 -22.28 -16.13
N ALA A 97 -16.97 -23.58 -15.93
CA ALA A 97 -15.99 -24.32 -16.73
C ALA A 97 -16.41 -24.37 -18.21
N ILE A 98 -17.69 -24.61 -18.48
CA ILE A 98 -18.22 -24.65 -19.86
C ILE A 98 -18.23 -23.27 -20.50
N ASN A 99 -18.63 -22.21 -19.77
CA ASN A 99 -18.56 -20.85 -20.28
C ASN A 99 -17.13 -20.49 -20.68
N ARG A 100 -16.11 -20.88 -19.90
CA ARG A 100 -14.70 -20.68 -20.27
C ARG A 100 -14.26 -21.48 -21.48
N ILE A 101 -14.79 -22.69 -21.67
CA ILE A 101 -14.57 -23.49 -22.87
C ILE A 101 -15.13 -22.77 -24.10
N LEU A 102 -16.38 -22.28 -24.00
CA LEU A 102 -17.08 -21.59 -25.09
C LEU A 102 -16.51 -20.20 -25.38
N ASP A 103 -16.02 -19.49 -24.37
CA ASP A 103 -15.40 -18.16 -24.51
C ASP A 103 -13.95 -18.20 -25.02
N THR A 104 -13.33 -19.39 -25.09
CA THR A 104 -11.95 -19.50 -25.55
C THR A 104 -11.91 -19.33 -27.07
N PRO A 105 -11.27 -18.26 -27.59
CA PRO A 105 -11.24 -17.99 -29.02
C PRO A 105 -10.51 -19.13 -29.74
N ALA A 106 -11.21 -19.79 -30.66
CA ALA A 106 -10.71 -20.90 -31.46
C ALA A 106 -9.66 -20.41 -32.48
N SER A 107 -8.45 -20.13 -32.02
CA SER A 107 -7.32 -19.90 -32.92
C SER A 107 -6.61 -21.22 -33.19
N PHE A 108 -6.57 -21.63 -34.45
CA PHE A 108 -5.84 -22.83 -34.91
C PHE A 108 -4.37 -22.89 -34.42
N ARG A 109 -3.77 -21.73 -34.13
CA ARG A 109 -2.40 -21.60 -33.60
C ARG A 109 -2.23 -22.11 -32.16
N GLN A 110 -3.30 -22.41 -31.45
CA GLN A 110 -3.24 -22.90 -30.06
C GLN A 110 -3.05 -24.41 -29.96
N PHE A 111 -3.21 -25.16 -31.05
CA PHE A 111 -3.22 -26.62 -31.05
C PHE A 111 -1.90 -27.26 -31.49
N THR A 112 -0.83 -26.48 -31.64
CA THR A 112 0.48 -27.04 -32.03
C THR A 112 1.13 -27.77 -30.85
N PRO A 113 1.94 -28.82 -31.10
CA PRO A 113 2.65 -29.54 -30.04
C PRO A 113 3.51 -28.62 -29.16
N GLU A 114 4.17 -27.62 -29.76
CA GLU A 114 5.02 -26.67 -29.06
C GLU A 114 4.21 -25.80 -28.09
N ARG A 115 2.96 -25.47 -28.45
CA ARG A 115 2.06 -24.72 -27.56
C ARG A 115 1.54 -25.58 -26.41
N ARG A 116 1.31 -26.87 -26.63
CA ARG A 116 0.95 -27.82 -25.56
C ARG A 116 2.08 -27.97 -24.55
N GLU A 117 3.30 -28.18 -25.05
CA GLU A 117 4.50 -28.29 -24.21
C GLU A 117 4.73 -26.99 -23.42
N LYS A 118 4.63 -25.83 -24.08
CA LYS A 118 4.72 -24.55 -23.39
C LYS A 118 3.68 -24.39 -22.29
N LEU A 119 2.42 -24.78 -22.57
CA LEU A 119 1.35 -24.70 -21.58
C LEU A 119 1.62 -25.61 -20.38
N GLN A 120 2.13 -26.82 -20.61
CA GLN A 120 2.52 -27.74 -19.55
C GLN A 120 3.65 -27.14 -18.69
N ASN A 121 4.68 -26.59 -19.31
CA ASN A 121 5.78 -25.93 -18.62
C ASN A 121 5.31 -24.71 -17.81
N ASP A 122 4.38 -23.92 -18.35
CA ASP A 122 3.80 -22.77 -17.66
C ASP A 122 2.97 -23.20 -16.43
N VAL A 123 2.24 -24.33 -16.53
CA VAL A 123 1.50 -24.95 -15.40
C VAL A 123 2.45 -25.42 -14.31
N GLU A 124 3.47 -26.21 -14.67
CA GLU A 124 4.46 -26.74 -13.70
C GLU A 124 5.22 -25.61 -13.00
N LYS A 125 5.61 -24.59 -13.76
CA LYS A 125 6.26 -23.40 -13.20
C LYS A 125 5.36 -22.68 -12.19
N LEU A 126 4.08 -22.46 -12.52
CA LEU A 126 3.15 -21.80 -11.59
C LEU A 126 2.85 -22.65 -10.34
N GLN A 127 2.84 -23.98 -10.46
CA GLN A 127 2.71 -24.88 -9.32
C GLN A 127 3.90 -24.74 -8.38
N LYS A 128 5.13 -24.77 -8.91
CA LYS A 128 6.35 -24.55 -8.13
C LYS A 128 6.39 -23.18 -7.49
N ASP A 129 6.09 -22.12 -8.24
CA ASP A 129 6.02 -20.76 -7.72
C ASP A 129 5.01 -20.67 -6.55
N ASN A 130 3.88 -21.37 -6.66
CA ASN A 130 2.87 -21.43 -5.58
C ASN A 130 3.35 -22.17 -4.35
N GLU A 131 4.08 -23.27 -4.50
CA GLU A 131 4.70 -23.98 -3.37
C GLU A 131 5.68 -23.07 -2.64
N GLU A 132 6.52 -22.34 -3.37
CA GLU A 132 7.44 -21.35 -2.81
C GLU A 132 6.67 -20.23 -2.07
N GLN A 133 5.62 -19.67 -2.67
CA GLN A 133 4.79 -18.66 -1.99
C GLN A 133 4.15 -19.23 -0.72
N GLN A 134 3.69 -20.47 -0.74
CA GLN A 134 3.06 -21.12 0.42
C GLN A 134 4.06 -21.30 1.57
N LEU A 135 5.32 -21.63 1.27
CA LEU A 135 6.39 -21.64 2.26
C LEU A 135 6.61 -20.25 2.89
N VAL A 136 6.64 -19.20 2.08
CA VAL A 136 6.78 -17.82 2.58
C VAL A 136 5.58 -17.39 3.44
N ILE A 137 4.37 -17.82 3.09
CA ILE A 137 3.16 -17.50 3.86
C ILE A 137 3.18 -18.16 5.24
N ASN A 138 3.57 -19.44 5.30
CA ASN A 138 3.44 -20.27 6.49
C ASN A 138 4.67 -20.24 7.41
N GLN A 139 5.87 -20.05 6.84
CA GLN A 139 7.12 -20.12 7.60
C GLN A 139 7.66 -18.72 7.89
N LEU A 140 7.84 -18.40 9.18
CA LEU A 140 8.43 -17.14 9.60
C LEU A 140 9.91 -17.03 9.18
N GLU A 141 10.67 -18.12 9.27
CA GLU A 141 12.09 -18.15 8.91
C GLU A 141 12.31 -17.82 7.42
N LYS A 142 11.47 -18.34 6.53
CA LYS A 142 11.51 -17.97 5.11
C LYS A 142 11.28 -16.48 4.86
N ARG A 143 10.38 -15.85 5.63
CA ARG A 143 10.17 -14.39 5.55
C ARG A 143 11.37 -13.60 6.06
N LYS A 144 12.04 -14.10 7.11
CA LYS A 144 13.28 -13.48 7.61
C LYS A 144 14.42 -13.61 6.59
N GLU A 145 14.58 -14.77 5.96
CA GLU A 145 15.57 -14.98 4.90
C GLU A 145 15.38 -13.97 3.75
N ILE A 146 14.15 -13.82 3.26
CA ILE A 146 13.81 -12.83 2.22
C ILE A 146 14.13 -11.41 2.70
N LEU A 147 13.75 -11.05 3.93
CA LEU A 147 14.05 -9.73 4.49
C LEU A 147 15.56 -9.48 4.58
N ILE A 148 16.34 -10.47 4.98
CA ILE A 148 17.81 -10.37 5.05
C ILE A 148 18.38 -10.14 3.65
N GLN A 149 17.94 -10.90 2.65
CA GLN A 149 18.35 -10.72 1.26
C GLN A 149 18.00 -9.32 0.73
N GLU A 150 16.76 -8.86 0.91
CA GLU A 150 16.33 -7.50 0.51
C GLU A 150 17.19 -6.41 1.19
N LEU A 151 17.52 -6.58 2.48
CA LEU A 151 18.36 -5.63 3.21
C LEU A 151 19.83 -5.66 2.78
N GLN A 152 20.37 -6.83 2.42
CA GLN A 152 21.72 -6.97 1.87
C GLN A 152 21.81 -6.31 0.49
N GLU A 153 20.83 -6.52 -0.38
CA GLU A 153 20.75 -5.84 -1.68
C GLU A 153 20.67 -4.32 -1.51
N LEU A 154 19.83 -3.83 -0.59
CA LEU A 154 19.75 -2.40 -0.28
C LEU A 154 21.09 -1.88 0.23
N LYS A 155 21.75 -2.58 1.15
CA LYS A 155 23.07 -2.19 1.65
C LYS A 155 24.09 -2.07 0.51
N ASN A 156 24.08 -3.01 -0.44
CA ASN A 156 24.99 -2.98 -1.59
C ASN A 156 24.69 -1.81 -2.53
N ASN A 157 23.40 -1.56 -2.83
CA ASN A 157 22.96 -0.47 -3.69
C ASN A 157 23.29 0.92 -3.13
N TYR A 158 23.33 1.06 -1.81
CA TYR A 158 23.62 2.33 -1.11
C TYR A 158 25.00 2.36 -0.42
N SER A 159 25.89 1.42 -0.73
CA SER A 159 27.21 1.26 -0.08
C SER A 159 28.19 2.43 -0.28
N HIS A 160 27.91 3.30 -1.24
CA HIS A 160 28.76 4.43 -1.60
C HIS A 160 28.67 5.61 -0.61
N ASP A 161 27.62 5.70 0.22
CA ASP A 161 27.49 6.77 1.21
C ASP A 161 28.34 6.47 2.44
N LYS A 162 29.54 7.05 2.49
CA LYS A 162 30.43 6.93 3.63
C LYS A 162 29.91 7.79 4.79
N ARG A 163 30.21 7.33 6.01
CA ARG A 163 29.89 8.07 7.23
C ARG A 163 30.54 9.46 7.19
N ARG A 164 29.73 10.52 7.23
CA ARG A 164 30.19 11.93 7.19
C ARG A 164 30.58 12.48 8.56
N THR A 165 29.96 11.96 9.60
CA THR A 165 30.16 12.42 10.98
C THR A 165 31.19 11.54 11.68
N GLU A 166 32.29 12.14 12.10
CA GLU A 166 33.21 11.51 13.04
C GLU A 166 32.60 11.53 14.45
N LYS A 167 32.72 10.41 15.18
CA LYS A 167 32.34 10.37 16.60
C LYS A 167 33.62 10.59 17.38
N THR A 168 33.82 11.79 17.92
CA THR A 168 34.91 12.06 18.85
C THR A 168 34.43 11.76 20.26
N ILE A 169 35.20 10.95 21.00
CA ILE A 169 34.99 10.77 22.43
C ILE A 169 35.75 11.91 23.10
N GLU A 170 35.13 13.07 23.26
CA GLU A 170 35.67 14.13 24.12
C GLU A 170 35.55 13.65 25.57
N LYS A 171 36.52 12.86 26.04
CA LYS A 171 36.72 12.65 27.47
C LYS A 171 36.77 14.03 28.12
N CYS A 172 36.07 14.23 29.25
CA CYS A 172 36.09 15.51 29.95
C CYS A 172 37.55 15.88 30.22
N SER A 173 38.08 16.86 29.50
CA SER A 173 39.48 17.26 29.56
C SER A 173 39.89 17.61 30.99
N LEU A 174 38.95 18.14 31.77
CA LEU A 174 39.13 18.46 33.18
C LEU A 174 39.48 17.22 34.03
N HIS A 175 38.66 16.16 33.98
CA HIS A 175 38.90 14.96 34.78
C HIS A 175 40.05 14.11 34.24
N GLN A 176 40.28 14.14 32.93
CA GLN A 176 41.40 13.44 32.33
C GLN A 176 42.73 14.09 32.76
N ASN A 177 42.79 15.41 32.81
CA ASN A 177 43.95 16.14 33.33
C ASN A 177 44.13 15.92 34.83
N GLN A 178 43.06 15.97 35.63
CA GLN A 178 43.14 15.68 37.07
C GLN A 178 43.61 14.25 37.38
N LEU A 179 43.23 13.27 36.56
CA LEU A 179 43.72 11.89 36.71
C LEU A 179 45.19 11.75 36.32
N VAL A 180 45.63 12.48 35.29
CA VAL A 180 47.03 12.53 34.84
C VAL A 180 47.90 13.23 35.89
N GLU A 181 47.45 14.37 36.42
CA GLU A 181 48.12 15.11 37.51
C GLU A 181 48.22 14.26 38.78
N HIS A 182 47.14 13.57 39.17
CA HIS A 182 47.17 12.69 40.34
C HIS A 182 48.13 11.50 40.18
N LYS A 183 48.26 10.94 38.97
CA LYS A 183 49.25 9.89 38.64
C LYS A 183 50.69 10.42 38.57
N ALA A 184 50.87 11.69 38.25
CA ALA A 184 52.19 12.32 38.20
C ALA A 184 52.76 12.61 39.60
N ILE A 185 51.90 12.75 40.62
CA ILE A 185 52.32 12.87 42.02
C ILE A 185 52.75 11.48 42.51
N SER A 186 54.05 11.30 42.74
CA SER A 186 54.65 10.08 43.29
C SER A 186 54.15 9.81 44.71
N HIS A 187 53.03 9.09 44.82
CA HIS A 187 52.56 8.48 46.05
C HIS A 187 52.13 7.04 45.73
N ALA A 188 52.17 6.15 46.73
CA ALA A 188 51.71 4.77 46.59
C ALA A 188 50.19 4.76 46.37
N CYS A 189 49.76 4.94 45.12
CA CYS A 189 48.35 5.03 44.75
C CYS A 189 47.77 3.61 44.62
N GLY A 190 47.01 3.18 45.62
CA GLY A 190 46.21 1.95 45.61
C GLY A 190 44.71 2.24 45.77
N ILE A 191 43.90 1.19 45.91
CA ILE A 191 42.42 1.25 46.09
C ILE A 191 42.00 2.11 47.31
N SER A 192 42.95 2.40 48.20
CA SER A 192 42.81 3.21 49.41
C SER A 192 43.12 4.70 49.24
N CYS A 193 43.52 5.19 48.06
CA CYS A 193 43.86 6.61 47.87
C CYS A 193 42.61 7.51 48.04
N PRO A 194 42.58 8.41 49.04
CA PRO A 194 41.43 9.28 49.28
C PRO A 194 41.17 10.23 48.10
N GLN A 195 42.23 10.80 47.53
CA GLN A 195 42.15 11.73 46.40
C GLN A 195 41.64 11.05 45.12
N LEU A 196 42.02 9.80 44.86
CA LEU A 196 41.49 9.03 43.74
C LEU A 196 39.99 8.72 43.92
N ARG A 197 39.55 8.42 45.15
CA ARG A 197 38.13 8.20 45.44
C ARG A 197 37.30 9.47 45.26
N GLU A 198 37.81 10.61 45.71
CA GLU A 198 37.16 11.91 45.50
C GLU A 198 37.09 12.27 44.03
N LEU A 199 38.15 12.02 43.26
CA LEU A 199 38.15 12.25 41.82
C LEU A 199 37.16 11.31 41.10
N GLN A 200 37.12 10.03 41.47
CA GLN A 200 36.13 9.09 40.94
C GLN A 200 34.70 9.48 41.29
N LYS A 201 34.48 10.03 42.49
CA LYS A 201 33.18 10.57 42.92
C LYS A 201 32.81 11.81 42.11
N ALA A 202 33.75 12.74 41.89
CA ALA A 202 33.55 13.92 41.05
C ALA A 202 33.26 13.56 39.58
N ILE A 203 33.92 12.53 39.03
CA ILE A 203 33.61 11.97 37.71
C ILE A 203 32.19 11.41 37.67
N ARG A 204 31.79 10.63 38.69
CA ARG A 204 30.44 10.07 38.79
C ARG A 204 29.35 11.12 39.00
N GLU A 205 29.67 12.27 39.58
CA GLU A 205 28.72 13.35 39.86
C GLU A 205 28.70 14.43 38.76
N CYS A 206 29.64 14.39 37.81
CA CYS A 206 29.70 15.36 36.74
C CYS A 206 28.70 15.06 35.64
N ASN A 207 27.77 15.98 35.38
CA ASN A 207 26.75 15.85 34.33
C ASN A 207 27.34 15.53 32.94
N ASN A 208 28.49 16.12 32.57
CA ASN A 208 29.19 15.85 31.29
C ASN A 208 29.84 14.45 31.21
N CYS A 209 30.00 13.77 32.35
CA CYS A 209 30.49 12.39 32.46
C CYS A 209 29.36 11.39 32.74
N GLN A 210 28.28 11.81 33.42
CA GLN A 210 27.07 11.01 33.70
C GLN A 210 26.22 10.75 32.46
N GLU A 211 26.23 11.63 31.46
CA GLU A 211 25.58 11.37 30.17
C GLU A 211 26.20 10.17 29.40
N ARG A 212 27.21 9.49 29.96
CA ARG A 212 27.99 8.42 29.32
C ARG A 212 27.96 7.04 29.97
N ASP A 213 27.14 6.77 31.00
CA ASP A 213 27.00 5.40 31.53
C ASP A 213 25.98 4.53 30.76
N LEU A 214 25.80 4.78 29.47
CA LEU A 214 25.04 3.88 28.59
C LEU A 214 25.84 3.55 27.32
N GLU A 215 26.86 2.71 27.49
CA GLU A 215 27.23 1.77 26.43
C GLU A 215 26.79 0.35 26.84
N PRO A 216 26.05 -0.39 26.00
CA PRO A 216 25.76 -1.79 26.24
C PRO A 216 26.85 -2.66 25.60
N GLU A 217 27.47 -3.53 26.39
CA GLU A 217 27.94 -4.82 25.86
C GLU A 217 26.78 -5.84 25.92
N PRO A 218 26.64 -6.73 24.94
CA PRO A 218 25.47 -7.59 24.83
C PRO A 218 25.68 -8.89 25.60
N THR A 219 24.77 -9.22 26.50
CA THR A 219 24.26 -10.59 26.71
C THR A 219 23.20 -10.60 27.82
N GLU A 220 22.14 -11.35 27.55
CA GLU A 220 21.17 -11.93 28.49
C GLU A 220 20.06 -11.03 29.06
N ASP A 221 18.86 -11.63 29.06
CA ASP A 221 17.55 -11.06 29.34
C ASP A 221 17.47 -10.44 30.75
N VAL A 222 17.09 -9.16 30.82
CA VAL A 222 16.58 -8.55 32.07
C VAL A 222 15.44 -7.59 31.75
N GLU A 223 14.27 -7.86 32.35
CA GLU A 223 13.15 -6.95 32.47
C GLU A 223 13.57 -5.63 33.16
N ILE A 224 13.41 -4.50 32.46
CA ILE A 224 13.53 -3.19 33.08
C ILE A 224 12.15 -2.74 33.58
N ILE A 225 11.90 -2.88 34.87
CA ILE A 225 10.79 -2.21 35.57
C ILE A 225 11.22 -0.77 35.84
N ILE A 226 10.66 0.19 35.09
CA ILE A 226 10.79 1.62 35.42
C ILE A 226 9.73 1.98 36.47
N LYS A 227 10.13 2.08 37.74
CA LYS A 227 9.37 2.84 38.75
C LYS A 227 9.78 4.31 38.66
N ARG A 228 8.81 5.19 38.42
CA ARG A 228 8.97 6.63 38.66
C ARG A 228 8.44 6.97 40.05
N GLU A 229 9.14 7.83 40.76
CA GLU A 229 8.64 8.45 41.99
C GLU A 229 7.52 9.42 41.66
N ASP A 230 6.28 8.95 41.72
CA ASP A 230 5.11 9.80 41.83
C ASP A 230 5.02 10.31 43.27
N LYS A 231 5.05 11.64 43.49
CA LYS A 231 4.85 12.20 44.83
C LYS A 231 3.46 11.83 45.38
N ASN A 232 3.44 11.59 46.70
CA ASN A 232 2.54 10.76 47.50
C ASN A 232 1.08 10.63 47.01
N GLY A 233 0.34 11.70 46.72
CA GLY A 233 -1.10 11.59 46.44
C GLY A 233 -1.50 10.79 45.17
N ARG A 234 -0.73 10.85 44.07
CA ARG A 234 -1.04 10.05 42.85
C ARG A 234 -0.66 8.59 42.99
N SER A 235 0.44 8.32 43.70
CA SER A 235 0.88 6.96 44.00
C SER A 235 -0.12 6.26 44.93
N GLU A 236 -0.71 6.99 45.89
CA GLU A 236 -1.71 6.48 46.82
C GLU A 236 -3.05 6.23 46.14
N LEU A 237 -3.50 7.11 45.24
CA LEU A 237 -4.72 6.86 44.45
C LEU A 237 -4.57 5.63 43.54
N LYS A 238 -3.37 5.40 43.00
CA LYS A 238 -3.07 4.26 42.14
C LYS A 238 -3.00 2.96 42.95
N LYS A 239 -2.27 2.96 44.07
CA LYS A 239 -2.20 1.83 45.01
C LYS A 239 -3.59 1.47 45.57
N HIS A 240 -4.42 2.46 45.92
CA HIS A 240 -5.76 2.22 46.43
C HIS A 240 -6.67 1.53 45.40
N LYS A 241 -6.60 1.94 44.13
CA LYS A 241 -7.36 1.33 43.02
C LYS A 241 -6.86 -0.07 42.65
N GLU A 242 -5.56 -0.31 42.81
CA GLU A 242 -4.95 -1.63 42.58
C GLU A 242 -5.26 -2.60 43.74
N SER A 243 -5.33 -2.12 44.99
CA SER A 243 -5.69 -2.94 46.15
C SER A 243 -7.19 -3.18 46.28
N HIS A 244 -8.03 -2.26 45.81
CA HIS A 244 -9.50 -2.37 45.85
C HIS A 244 -10.11 -1.86 44.54
N PRO A 245 -10.77 -2.73 43.74
CA PRO A 245 -11.44 -2.33 42.50
C PRO A 245 -12.75 -1.61 42.83
N CYS A 246 -12.66 -0.40 43.40
CA CYS A 246 -13.81 0.43 43.71
C CYS A 246 -14.08 1.45 42.59
N GLY A 247 -15.36 1.67 42.28
CA GLY A 247 -15.81 2.63 41.27
C GLY A 247 -15.70 4.11 41.70
N ILE A 248 -16.24 5.00 40.85
CA ILE A 248 -16.19 6.48 40.97
C ILE A 248 -16.89 7.01 42.25
N THR A 249 -17.59 6.14 42.98
CA THR A 249 -18.32 6.43 44.22
C THR A 249 -17.49 6.21 45.50
N CYS A 250 -16.24 5.76 45.41
CA CYS A 250 -15.39 5.56 46.59
C CYS A 250 -14.98 6.90 47.25
N GLU A 251 -15.29 7.02 48.54
CA GLU A 251 -15.04 8.21 49.36
C GLU A 251 -13.55 8.50 49.57
N LYS A 252 -12.74 7.46 49.84
CA LYS A 252 -11.27 7.59 49.95
C LYS A 252 -10.64 8.08 48.65
N ALA A 253 -11.05 7.53 47.52
CA ALA A 253 -10.57 7.97 46.20
C ALA A 253 -10.97 9.43 45.88
N ARG A 254 -12.13 9.89 46.37
CA ARG A 254 -12.57 11.29 46.23
C ARG A 254 -11.77 12.24 47.10
N GLN A 255 -11.43 11.83 48.34
CA GLN A 255 -10.65 12.65 49.26
C GLN A 255 -9.24 12.91 48.70
N ILE A 256 -8.56 11.85 48.24
CA ILE A 256 -7.23 11.94 47.61
C ILE A 256 -7.28 12.81 46.33
N GLN A 257 -8.37 12.76 45.57
CA GLN A 257 -8.54 13.62 44.40
C GLN A 257 -8.77 15.11 44.74
N LYS A 258 -9.35 15.43 45.91
CA LYS A 258 -9.46 16.81 46.39
C LYS A 258 -8.09 17.35 46.79
N GLU A 259 -7.31 16.56 47.54
CA GLU A 259 -5.96 16.93 47.97
C GLU A 259 -5.01 17.18 46.77
N ILE A 260 -5.12 16.38 45.71
CA ILE A 260 -4.35 16.62 44.46
C ILE A 260 -4.78 17.93 43.77
N LYS A 261 -6.07 18.30 43.85
CA LYS A 261 -6.59 19.53 43.23
C LYS A 261 -6.20 20.79 44.02
N GLU A 262 -5.98 20.68 45.32
CA GLU A 262 -5.66 21.80 46.21
C GLU A 262 -4.14 21.99 46.39
N CYS A 263 -3.30 21.14 45.79
CA CYS A 263 -1.84 21.23 45.88
C CYS A 263 -1.26 22.28 44.91
N ASP A 264 -0.66 23.34 45.46
CA ASP A 264 -0.05 24.45 44.71
C ASP A 264 1.02 23.99 43.69
N THR A 265 1.81 22.98 44.03
CA THR A 265 2.82 22.41 43.12
C THR A 265 2.20 21.60 41.98
N CYS A 266 1.03 20.98 42.21
CA CYS A 266 0.28 20.26 41.18
C CYS A 266 -0.52 21.20 40.27
N GLN A 267 -0.78 22.44 40.73
CA GLN A 267 -1.42 23.49 39.93
C GLN A 267 -0.44 24.29 39.07
N ASN A 268 0.86 24.28 39.40
CA ASN A 268 1.86 25.08 38.69
C ASN A 268 2.14 24.52 37.27
N SER A 269 1.63 25.22 36.25
CA SER A 269 1.67 24.77 34.85
C SER A 269 3.04 24.83 34.17
N GLU A 270 4.03 25.50 34.77
CA GLU A 270 5.38 25.64 34.22
C GLU A 270 6.29 24.44 34.52
N LEU A 271 5.96 23.66 35.56
CA LEU A 271 6.68 22.44 35.94
C LEU A 271 6.21 21.21 35.14
N PHE A 272 5.22 21.39 34.25
CA PHE A 272 4.74 20.35 33.35
C PHE A 272 5.12 20.68 31.91
N ILE A 273 6.00 19.88 31.31
CA ILE A 273 6.14 19.87 29.86
C ILE A 273 4.79 19.41 29.29
N LYS A 274 4.06 20.35 28.68
CA LYS A 274 2.86 20.05 27.89
C LYS A 274 3.26 19.18 26.70
N GLN A 275 3.30 17.86 26.88
CA GLN A 275 2.95 16.99 25.78
C GLN A 275 1.49 17.27 25.47
N ILE A 276 1.23 17.88 24.32
CA ILE A 276 -0.12 18.14 23.83
C ILE A 276 -0.83 16.79 23.68
N ARG A 277 -1.54 16.36 24.73
CA ARG A 277 -2.69 15.46 24.59
C ARG A 277 -3.89 16.38 24.44
N LYS A 278 -4.36 16.55 23.20
CA LYS A 278 -5.67 17.15 22.92
C LYS A 278 -6.74 16.35 23.69
N GLN A 279 -7.11 16.82 24.87
CA GLN A 279 -8.37 16.46 25.50
C GLN A 279 -9.41 17.43 24.93
N ILE A 280 -10.16 16.98 23.94
CA ILE A 280 -11.33 17.71 23.46
C ILE A 280 -12.52 17.18 24.26
N LYS A 281 -13.03 18.00 25.19
CA LYS A 281 -14.40 17.88 25.64
C LYS A 281 -15.31 18.27 24.46
N CYS A 282 -16.20 17.36 24.09
CA CYS A 282 -17.32 17.49 23.15
C CYS A 282 -17.11 17.02 21.69
N LYS A 283 -17.96 16.05 21.30
CA LYS A 283 -18.70 15.87 20.03
C LYS A 283 -18.18 16.59 18.77
N GLN A 284 -17.04 16.21 18.18
CA GLN A 284 -16.81 16.31 16.72
C GLN A 284 -15.45 15.69 16.37
N VAL A 285 -15.41 15.05 15.20
CA VAL A 285 -14.21 14.50 14.57
C VAL A 285 -13.16 15.60 14.46
N VAL A 286 -11.94 15.34 14.94
CA VAL A 286 -10.82 16.26 14.80
C VAL A 286 -9.67 15.59 14.06
N ASP A 287 -9.22 16.35 13.06
CA ASP A 287 -8.03 16.23 12.20
C ASP A 287 -8.17 15.39 10.90
N LEU A 288 -8.42 16.13 9.82
CA LEU A 288 -8.11 15.77 8.43
C LEU A 288 -6.59 15.79 8.26
N LEU A 289 -5.97 14.61 8.13
CA LEU A 289 -4.59 14.48 7.67
C LEU A 289 -4.49 14.99 6.22
N LYS A 290 -3.69 16.04 5.98
CA LYS A 290 -3.25 16.44 4.64
C LYS A 290 -2.28 15.37 4.12
N ILE A 291 -2.77 14.51 3.23
CA ILE A 291 -2.00 13.46 2.56
C ILE A 291 -1.12 14.07 1.46
N LYS A 292 0.17 13.75 1.42
CA LYS A 292 1.04 14.04 0.26
C LYS A 292 0.60 13.14 -0.91
N LYS A 293 0.62 13.65 -2.14
CA LYS A 293 0.03 13.02 -3.35
C LYS A 293 0.47 11.58 -3.69
N GLU A 294 1.46 11.03 -3.00
CA GLU A 294 2.15 9.77 -3.34
C GLU A 294 1.91 8.62 -2.35
N GLU A 295 1.14 8.82 -1.27
CA GLU A 295 0.84 7.74 -0.31
C GLU A 295 -0.44 6.95 -0.68
N ASN A 296 -0.31 5.61 -0.72
CA ASN A 296 -1.43 4.70 -0.92
C ASN A 296 -2.39 4.72 0.28
N LYS A 297 -3.66 5.09 0.03
CA LYS A 297 -4.74 5.22 1.03
C LYS A 297 -4.99 3.93 1.86
N GLU A 298 -4.55 2.78 1.37
CA GLU A 298 -4.75 1.46 1.98
C GLU A 298 -3.86 1.20 3.21
N ASN A 299 -2.81 2.01 3.40
CA ASN A 299 -1.88 1.91 4.53
C ASN A 299 -2.25 2.82 5.71
N LEU A 300 -3.38 3.52 5.64
CA LEU A 300 -3.82 4.42 6.70
C LEU A 300 -4.45 3.63 7.86
N LEU A 301 -3.98 3.92 9.07
CA LEU A 301 -4.47 3.33 10.32
C LEU A 301 -5.38 4.31 11.03
N LEU A 302 -6.56 3.84 11.45
CA LEU A 302 -7.50 4.59 12.26
C LEU A 302 -7.40 4.09 13.70
N PHE A 303 -7.13 5.01 14.63
CA PHE A 303 -7.16 4.72 16.05
C PHE A 303 -8.53 5.13 16.61
N LEU A 304 -9.30 4.15 17.06
CA LEU A 304 -10.60 4.37 17.70
C LEU A 304 -10.42 4.27 19.21
N ILE A 305 -10.74 5.35 19.92
CA ILE A 305 -10.76 5.36 21.38
C ILE A 305 -12.21 5.11 21.81
N LYS A 306 -12.44 3.99 22.51
CA LYS A 306 -13.75 3.62 23.05
C LYS A 306 -14.04 4.41 24.33
N LYS A 307 -15.32 4.46 24.75
CA LYS A 307 -15.78 5.22 25.94
C LYS A 307 -15.15 4.75 27.26
N ASP A 308 -14.63 3.53 27.30
CA ASP A 308 -13.88 2.90 28.40
C ASP A 308 -12.37 3.21 28.36
N ASN A 309 -11.91 4.12 27.48
CA ASN A 309 -10.51 4.48 27.24
C ASN A 309 -9.63 3.37 26.64
N ASN A 310 -10.22 2.29 26.14
CA ASN A 310 -9.48 1.31 25.35
C ASN A 310 -9.22 1.83 23.92
N CYS A 311 -8.00 1.62 23.42
CA CYS A 311 -7.57 2.06 22.10
C CYS A 311 -7.53 0.87 21.14
N GLU A 312 -8.32 0.94 20.07
CA GLU A 312 -8.38 -0.11 19.04
C GLU A 312 -7.73 0.38 17.75
N LYS A 313 -6.72 -0.35 17.27
CA LYS A 313 -6.00 -0.06 16.03
C LYS A 313 -6.66 -0.81 14.88
N LYS A 314 -7.20 -0.09 13.89
CA LYS A 314 -7.85 -0.70 12.72
C LYS A 314 -7.33 -0.13 11.40
N VAL A 315 -7.27 -1.00 10.40
CA VAL A 315 -7.00 -0.62 9.01
C VAL A 315 -8.23 0.09 8.44
N LEU A 316 -8.04 1.25 7.80
CA LEU A 316 -9.12 2.12 7.31
C LEU A 316 -10.21 1.39 6.49
N THR A 317 -9.81 0.36 5.74
CA THR A 317 -10.67 -0.45 4.88
C THR A 317 -11.63 -1.34 5.67
N ALA A 318 -11.21 -1.85 6.84
CA ALA A 318 -12.04 -2.71 7.70
C ALA A 318 -13.12 -1.90 8.47
N THR A 319 -12.88 -0.60 8.70
CA THR A 319 -13.80 0.24 9.48
C THR A 319 -15.01 0.74 8.67
N LYS A 320 -14.96 0.68 7.33
CA LYS A 320 -16.08 1.03 6.44
C LYS A 320 -17.31 0.15 6.66
N THR A 321 -17.11 -1.12 7.02
CA THR A 321 -18.17 -2.10 7.25
C THR A 321 -18.74 -2.02 8.68
N GLN A 322 -17.96 -1.58 9.66
CA GLN A 322 -18.34 -1.63 11.09
C GLN A 322 -18.94 -0.32 11.63
N ILE A 323 -18.67 0.84 11.03
CA ILE A 323 -19.37 2.10 11.37
C ILE A 323 -20.86 2.08 10.93
N SER A 324 -21.27 1.04 10.19
CA SER A 324 -22.64 0.86 9.71
C SER A 324 -23.64 0.36 10.77
N SER A 325 -23.18 -0.21 11.89
CA SER A 325 -24.09 -0.88 12.84
C SER A 325 -24.48 -0.05 14.08
N ASP A 326 -23.60 0.83 14.60
CA ASP A 326 -23.80 1.38 15.96
C ASP A 326 -24.03 2.90 16.09
N SER A 327 -24.26 3.64 15.00
CA SER A 327 -24.65 5.05 15.10
C SER A 327 -25.88 5.40 14.27
N LYS A 328 -27.00 4.74 14.57
CA LYS A 328 -28.32 5.30 14.25
C LYS A 328 -28.61 6.42 15.25
N LEU A 329 -28.43 7.67 14.82
CA LEU A 329 -29.51 8.67 14.80
C LEU A 329 -28.98 10.02 14.29
N LYS A 330 -29.56 10.45 13.15
CA LYS A 330 -29.69 11.83 12.64
C LYS A 330 -28.51 12.55 11.95
N LYS A 331 -27.26 12.07 11.94
CA LYS A 331 -26.15 12.71 11.14
C LYS A 331 -25.74 11.99 9.85
N THR A 332 -26.32 10.83 9.53
CA THR A 332 -25.83 9.92 8.47
C THR A 332 -26.36 10.20 7.06
N ILE A 333 -27.46 10.94 6.87
CA ILE A 333 -28.03 11.15 5.53
C ILE A 333 -27.18 12.13 4.70
N TYR A 334 -26.67 13.20 5.33
CA TYR A 334 -25.87 14.22 4.65
C TYR A 334 -24.50 13.67 4.20
N CYS A 335 -23.79 12.96 5.09
CA CYS A 335 -22.47 12.41 4.77
C CYS A 335 -22.54 11.25 3.76
N LYS A 336 -23.58 10.40 3.82
CA LYS A 336 -23.75 9.29 2.86
C LYS A 336 -24.08 9.80 1.46
N LYS A 337 -24.99 10.78 1.32
CA LYS A 337 -25.30 11.39 0.01
C LYS A 337 -24.08 12.09 -0.59
N HIS A 338 -23.37 12.88 0.21
CA HIS A 338 -22.21 13.64 -0.24
C HIS A 338 -21.01 12.75 -0.63
N TRP A 339 -20.77 11.65 0.11
CA TRP A 339 -19.70 10.71 -0.24
C TRP A 339 -20.03 9.93 -1.52
N LEU A 340 -21.29 9.51 -1.69
CA LEU A 340 -21.75 8.87 -2.93
C LEU A 340 -21.69 9.82 -4.14
N GLU A 341 -21.93 11.11 -3.93
CA GLU A 341 -21.82 12.13 -4.98
C GLU A 341 -20.37 12.36 -5.41
N LEU A 342 -19.43 12.41 -4.46
CA LEU A 342 -18.01 12.47 -4.78
C LEU A 342 -17.53 11.22 -5.53
N GLU A 343 -17.96 10.03 -5.09
CA GLU A 343 -17.62 8.77 -5.76
C GLU A 343 -18.17 8.73 -7.20
N ARG A 344 -19.40 9.22 -7.42
CA ARG A 344 -19.98 9.38 -8.76
C ARG A 344 -19.16 10.35 -9.61
N LEU A 345 -18.80 11.51 -9.07
CA LEU A 345 -17.98 12.50 -9.79
C LEU A 345 -16.60 11.93 -10.17
N GLU A 346 -15.96 11.20 -9.26
CA GLU A 346 -14.67 10.53 -9.53
C GLU A 346 -14.79 9.43 -10.59
N LYS A 347 -15.88 8.64 -10.59
CA LYS A 347 -16.19 7.67 -11.67
C LYS A 347 -16.42 8.36 -13.01
N HIS A 348 -17.15 9.48 -13.05
CA HIS A 348 -17.35 10.24 -14.29
C HIS A 348 -16.05 10.87 -14.80
N LYS A 349 -15.19 11.37 -13.91
CA LYS A 349 -13.87 11.89 -14.29
C LYS A 349 -12.99 10.81 -14.92
N THR A 350 -12.89 9.63 -14.28
CA THR A 350 -12.06 8.53 -14.79
C THR A 350 -12.54 8.03 -16.15
N LYS A 351 -13.87 7.93 -16.35
CA LYS A 351 -14.46 7.63 -17.66
C LYS A 351 -14.10 8.68 -18.71
N ALA A 352 -14.31 9.97 -18.41
CA ALA A 352 -13.98 11.06 -19.33
C ALA A 352 -12.48 11.14 -19.65
N GLU A 353 -11.61 10.82 -18.68
CA GLU A 353 -10.16 10.78 -18.89
C GLU A 353 -9.75 9.69 -19.87
N LYS A 354 -10.34 8.49 -19.75
CA LYS A 354 -10.10 7.37 -20.67
C LYS A 354 -10.57 7.72 -22.08
N GLU A 355 -11.78 8.26 -22.22
CA GLU A 355 -12.34 8.65 -23.52
C GLU A 355 -11.53 9.75 -24.22
N VAL A 356 -10.99 10.72 -23.47
CA VAL A 356 -10.10 11.76 -24.01
C VAL A 356 -8.78 11.17 -24.46
N ARG A 357 -8.21 10.22 -23.71
CA ARG A 357 -6.93 9.57 -24.04
C ARG A 357 -7.04 8.75 -25.32
N GLU A 358 -8.09 7.93 -25.43
CA GLU A 358 -8.35 7.12 -26.63
C GLU A 358 -8.56 8.01 -27.87
N GLU A 359 -9.36 9.08 -27.75
CA GLU A 359 -9.57 10.00 -28.87
C GLU A 359 -8.29 10.76 -29.25
N LYS A 360 -7.43 11.06 -28.26
CA LYS A 360 -6.12 11.68 -28.49
C LYS A 360 -5.23 10.78 -29.34
N GLU A 361 -5.11 9.51 -28.97
CA GLU A 361 -4.31 8.52 -29.69
C GLU A 361 -4.82 8.32 -31.13
N ILE A 362 -6.15 8.22 -31.31
CA ILE A 362 -6.77 8.13 -32.65
C ILE A 362 -6.43 9.35 -33.51
N MET A 363 -6.50 10.57 -32.95
CA MET A 363 -6.17 11.79 -33.68
C MET A 363 -4.68 11.91 -33.98
N GLU A 364 -3.81 11.55 -33.03
CA GLU A 364 -2.36 11.49 -33.24
C GLU A 364 -2.01 10.55 -34.39
N GLU A 365 -2.56 9.33 -34.40
CA GLU A 365 -2.33 8.37 -35.48
C GLU A 365 -2.84 8.86 -36.84
N ARG A 366 -4.04 9.47 -36.89
CA ARG A 366 -4.61 10.00 -38.14
C ARG A 366 -3.75 11.10 -38.74
N ILE A 367 -3.23 12.00 -37.90
CA ILE A 367 -2.36 13.10 -38.36
C ILE A 367 -0.98 12.56 -38.76
N ILE A 368 -0.43 11.59 -38.03
CA ILE A 368 0.87 10.98 -38.37
C ILE A 368 0.78 10.19 -39.68
N LYS A 369 -0.32 9.46 -39.93
CA LYS A 369 -0.48 8.64 -41.13
C LYS A 369 -0.90 9.44 -42.38
N SER A 370 -1.24 10.73 -42.26
CA SER A 370 -1.58 11.56 -43.41
C SER A 370 -0.36 11.84 -44.28
N THR A 371 -0.58 12.20 -45.54
CA THR A 371 0.49 12.53 -46.50
C THR A 371 0.92 14.01 -46.43
N LEU A 372 0.38 14.77 -45.48
CA LEU A 372 0.70 16.18 -45.28
C LEU A 372 2.18 16.40 -44.94
N SER A 373 2.67 17.62 -45.22
CA SER A 373 4.01 18.04 -44.83
C SER A 373 4.21 17.99 -43.31
N HIS A 374 5.46 17.84 -42.88
CA HIS A 374 5.79 17.81 -41.45
C HIS A 374 5.38 19.10 -40.72
N GLU A 375 5.46 20.24 -41.40
CA GLU A 375 5.05 21.55 -40.87
C GLU A 375 3.54 21.59 -40.62
N SER A 376 2.73 21.22 -41.62
CA SER A 376 1.27 21.19 -41.50
C SER A 376 0.80 20.20 -40.43
N LYS A 377 1.43 19.01 -40.33
CA LYS A 377 1.14 18.05 -39.25
C LYS A 377 1.40 18.65 -37.86
N THR A 378 2.52 19.35 -37.71
CA THR A 378 2.89 19.99 -36.44
C THR A 378 1.92 21.11 -36.08
N GLU A 379 1.50 21.91 -37.05
CA GLU A 379 0.53 22.98 -36.88
C GLU A 379 -0.84 22.45 -36.43
N ILE A 380 -1.38 21.42 -37.10
CA ILE A 380 -2.66 20.80 -36.73
C ILE A 380 -2.61 20.24 -35.29
N LEU A 381 -1.51 19.60 -34.90
CA LEU A 381 -1.36 19.07 -33.54
C LEU A 381 -1.31 20.18 -32.47
N LYS A 382 -0.74 21.34 -32.80
CA LYS A 382 -0.75 22.54 -31.93
C LYS A 382 -2.14 23.15 -31.86
N ASP A 383 -2.82 23.33 -32.99
CA ASP A 383 -4.18 23.86 -33.07
C ASP A 383 -5.16 23.03 -32.25
N LEU A 384 -5.03 21.71 -32.32
CA LEU A 384 -5.85 20.78 -31.54
C LEU A 384 -5.43 20.70 -30.07
N LYS A 385 -4.35 21.36 -29.65
CA LYS A 385 -3.78 21.29 -28.28
C LYS A 385 -3.43 19.84 -27.87
N ILE A 386 -3.03 19.02 -28.83
CA ILE A 386 -2.55 17.64 -28.61
C ILE A 386 -1.08 17.68 -28.15
N ILE A 387 -0.30 18.55 -28.78
CA ILE A 387 1.05 18.92 -28.34
C ILE A 387 1.03 20.31 -27.71
N SER A 388 1.58 20.44 -26.51
CA SER A 388 1.80 21.73 -25.85
C SER A 388 3.20 21.76 -25.23
N GLY A 389 3.95 22.84 -25.48
CA GLY A 389 5.30 23.07 -24.93
C GLY A 389 6.42 22.18 -25.49
N SER A 390 7.57 22.19 -24.79
CA SER A 390 8.86 21.60 -25.20
C SER A 390 9.03 20.10 -24.94
N LYS A 391 7.99 19.41 -24.42
CA LYS A 391 8.06 18.00 -23.98
C LYS A 391 7.38 17.00 -24.93
N ASN A 392 7.51 17.16 -26.25
CA ASN A 392 6.88 16.29 -27.25
C ASN A 392 7.88 15.53 -28.14
N LYS A 393 9.03 15.14 -27.58
CA LYS A 393 10.14 14.51 -28.33
C LYS A 393 9.71 13.25 -29.11
N GLU A 394 8.83 12.42 -28.54
CA GLU A 394 8.38 11.19 -29.18
C GLU A 394 7.47 11.45 -30.38
N ILE A 395 6.52 12.38 -30.26
CA ILE A 395 5.60 12.75 -31.35
C ILE A 395 6.37 13.40 -32.49
N MET A 396 7.33 14.29 -32.19
CA MET A 396 8.18 14.91 -33.22
C MET A 396 9.02 13.85 -33.96
N LYS A 397 9.51 12.82 -33.27
CA LYS A 397 10.20 11.68 -33.92
C LYS A 397 9.25 10.89 -34.84
N LYS A 398 7.99 10.70 -34.44
CA LYS A 398 6.96 10.04 -35.28
C LYS A 398 6.61 10.88 -36.51
N ILE A 399 6.55 12.20 -36.38
CA ILE A 399 6.33 13.12 -37.52
C ILE A 399 7.50 13.04 -38.50
N ALA A 400 8.74 13.05 -38.02
CA ALA A 400 9.93 12.98 -38.88
C ALA A 400 9.97 11.70 -39.74
N ASN A 401 9.39 10.59 -39.25
CA ASN A 401 9.31 9.32 -39.95
C ASN A 401 7.98 9.11 -40.70
N SER A 402 7.11 10.13 -40.74
CA SER A 402 5.79 10.04 -41.37
C SER A 402 5.85 10.24 -42.89
N PRO A 403 4.93 9.64 -43.67
CA PRO A 403 4.91 9.81 -45.13
C PRO A 403 4.57 11.26 -45.53
N VAL A 404 5.27 11.78 -46.53
CA VAL A 404 5.00 13.11 -47.13
C VAL A 404 4.86 12.94 -48.63
N ASP A 405 3.78 13.46 -49.19
CA ASP A 405 3.58 13.52 -50.64
C ASP A 405 3.79 14.97 -51.10
N LEU A 406 4.79 15.19 -51.95
CA LEU A 406 5.12 16.51 -52.52
C LEU A 406 4.36 16.81 -53.81
N THR A 407 3.63 15.81 -54.36
CA THR A 407 2.90 15.92 -55.63
C THR A 407 1.41 16.23 -55.46
N ILE A 408 0.94 16.29 -54.21
CA ILE A 408 -0.44 16.63 -53.87
C ILE A 408 -0.74 18.09 -54.23
N SER A 409 -1.92 18.34 -54.81
CA SER A 409 -2.34 19.71 -55.13
C SER A 409 -2.60 20.52 -53.85
N GLU A 410 -2.36 21.83 -53.91
CA GLU A 410 -2.59 22.73 -52.77
C GLU A 410 -4.05 22.68 -52.28
N VAL A 411 -5.00 22.51 -53.22
CA VAL A 411 -6.43 22.34 -52.90
C VAL A 411 -6.67 21.07 -52.08
N ALA A 412 -6.09 19.93 -52.49
CA ALA A 412 -6.23 18.67 -51.76
C ALA A 412 -5.54 18.71 -50.37
N VAL A 413 -4.45 19.47 -50.23
CA VAL A 413 -3.82 19.72 -48.93
C VAL A 413 -4.77 20.47 -47.99
N GLN A 414 -5.40 21.55 -48.47
CA GLN A 414 -6.34 22.33 -47.67
C GLN A 414 -7.58 21.51 -47.26
N GLU A 415 -8.11 20.69 -48.17
CA GLU A 415 -9.21 19.77 -47.87
C GLU A 415 -8.85 18.75 -46.78
N GLN A 416 -7.66 18.14 -46.86
CA GLN A 416 -7.17 17.22 -45.83
C GLN A 416 -6.97 17.91 -44.48
N ILE A 417 -6.44 19.13 -44.47
CA ILE A 417 -6.29 19.93 -43.24
C ILE A 417 -7.67 20.22 -42.64
N GLN A 418 -8.64 20.62 -43.45
CA GLN A 418 -9.99 20.92 -42.99
C GLN A 418 -10.71 19.69 -42.44
N ASP A 419 -10.61 18.53 -43.10
CA ASP A 419 -11.15 17.25 -42.63
C ASP A 419 -10.52 16.83 -41.28
N LEU A 420 -9.20 16.95 -41.14
CA LEU A 420 -8.50 16.63 -39.89
C LEU A 420 -8.90 17.59 -38.75
N LYS A 421 -9.08 18.89 -39.05
CA LYS A 421 -9.59 19.87 -38.08
C LYS A 421 -11.03 19.56 -37.68
N GLN A 422 -11.89 19.18 -38.63
CA GLN A 422 -13.27 18.78 -38.37
C GLN A 422 -13.34 17.51 -37.52
N LYS A 423 -12.53 16.49 -37.83
CA LYS A 423 -12.42 15.26 -37.02
C LYS A 423 -11.85 15.55 -35.63
N GLY A 424 -10.94 16.51 -35.50
CA GLY A 424 -10.39 16.99 -34.23
C GLY A 424 -11.42 17.66 -33.30
N THR A 425 -12.59 18.07 -33.80
CA THR A 425 -13.66 18.63 -32.97
C THR A 425 -14.18 17.64 -31.92
N ASN A 426 -14.15 16.33 -32.20
CA ASN A 426 -14.54 15.29 -31.25
C ASN A 426 -13.57 15.22 -30.06
N TYR A 427 -12.26 15.26 -30.32
CA TYR A 427 -11.24 15.35 -29.29
C TYR A 427 -11.42 16.61 -28.45
N GLN A 428 -11.64 17.77 -29.08
CA GLN A 428 -11.86 19.02 -28.37
C GLN A 428 -13.11 18.98 -27.47
N LYS A 429 -14.23 18.43 -27.96
CA LYS A 429 -15.46 18.24 -27.17
C LYS A 429 -15.20 17.36 -25.94
N LYS A 430 -14.54 16.21 -26.12
CA LYS A 430 -14.19 15.30 -25.02
C LYS A 430 -13.22 15.98 -24.03
N SER A 431 -12.24 16.72 -24.52
CA SER A 431 -11.26 17.45 -23.70
C SER A 431 -11.92 18.52 -22.83
N VAL A 432 -12.87 19.28 -23.39
CA VAL A 432 -13.68 20.25 -22.64
C VAL A 432 -14.53 19.52 -21.59
N ALA A 433 -15.20 18.42 -21.94
CA ALA A 433 -15.98 17.63 -20.99
C ALA A 433 -15.14 17.13 -19.80
N TYR A 434 -13.91 16.65 -20.06
CA TYR A 434 -12.98 16.27 -18.99
C TYR A 434 -12.61 17.44 -18.08
N LYS A 435 -12.28 18.61 -18.66
CA LYS A 435 -11.98 19.83 -17.88
C LYS A 435 -13.16 20.26 -17.02
N THR A 436 -14.38 20.24 -17.56
CA THR A 436 -15.60 20.54 -16.81
C THR A 436 -15.81 19.56 -15.65
N GLN A 437 -15.55 18.26 -15.83
CA GLN A 437 -15.62 17.29 -14.72
C GLN A 437 -14.54 17.51 -13.67
N HIS A 438 -13.33 17.88 -14.10
CA HIS A 438 -12.24 18.23 -13.21
C HIS A 438 -12.58 19.47 -12.36
N GLU A 439 -13.16 20.50 -12.97
CA GLU A 439 -13.64 21.71 -12.31
C GLU A 439 -14.79 21.41 -11.35
N LYS A 440 -15.77 20.58 -11.74
CA LYS A 440 -16.86 20.12 -10.85
C LYS A 440 -16.31 19.50 -9.57
N ILE A 441 -15.31 18.62 -9.68
CA ILE A 441 -14.66 18.02 -8.52
C ILE A 441 -13.88 19.07 -7.70
N ALA A 442 -13.20 20.01 -8.36
CA ALA A 442 -12.47 21.07 -7.67
C ALA A 442 -13.40 22.00 -6.89
N THR A 443 -14.53 22.41 -7.48
CA THR A 443 -15.56 23.23 -6.84
C THR A 443 -16.24 22.47 -5.70
N PHE A 444 -16.57 21.18 -5.91
CA PHE A 444 -17.11 20.32 -4.86
C PHE A 444 -16.14 20.20 -3.66
N LYS A 445 -14.83 20.18 -3.91
CA LYS A 445 -13.80 20.16 -2.86
C LYS A 445 -13.56 21.52 -2.19
N LYS A 446 -13.83 22.64 -2.88
CA LYS A 446 -13.70 24.01 -2.35
C LYS A 446 -14.90 24.46 -1.51
N ASN A 447 -16.10 23.97 -1.81
CA ASN A 447 -17.33 24.30 -1.07
C ASN A 447 -17.46 23.52 0.25
N LYS A 448 -16.34 23.02 0.78
CA LYS A 448 -16.17 22.29 2.03
C LYS A 448 -15.06 22.95 2.82
#